data_AF-A0A2E4WYE9-F1
#
_entry.id   AF-A0A2E4WYE9-F1
#
_cell.length_a   1.000
_cell.length_b   1.000
_cell.length_c   1.000
_cell.angle_alpha   90.00
_cell.angle_beta   90.00
_cell.angle_gamma   90.00
#
_symmetry.space_group_name_H-M   'P 1'
#
loop_
_entity.id
_entity.type
_entity.pdbx_description
1 polymer ?
#
loop_
_entity_poly.entity_id
_entity_poly.type
_entity_poly.pdbx_seq_one_letter_code
_entity_poly.pdbx_strand_id
1 'polypeptide(L)'
;MVDPSLVCPSVTAPAVHSPNIWLLGRGPDLLLVIATPALVIPAMFGCLGLGLSTAAQLNEWVMTFGAQGHHLPGMVRAYGDRQLFHRFRFRFIAAPALLAAACMTCAVYEFQSLIFMAFLWGIWHAALQSHGFARIYDAKWGCTDARTARLDLLLVLVGFSLVVLLSPGRLQFILQMMAQAGFSLPSVQMLSDVKAMGIALGVIVGFLWLSNAVHSYAQGRGPSPAKVLLLVSSIGTWAWANIAVSNILLALPLFEVFHDIQYLTIVWLFNRQRAKGGASLGPLSRRGFAGGARGLGLYVLLCLAYGAL
;
A
#
# COMPACT_ATOMS: atom_id res chain seq x y z
N MET A 1 57.53 38.56 -11.63
CA MET A 1 56.29 39.17 -11.11
C MET A 1 55.13 38.39 -11.67
N VAL A 2 54.39 37.67 -10.82
CA VAL A 2 53.19 36.90 -11.20
C VAL A 2 51.98 37.76 -10.83
N ASP A 3 51.07 37.93 -11.78
CA ASP A 3 49.84 38.72 -11.67
C ASP A 3 48.90 38.14 -10.58
N PRO A 4 48.48 38.91 -9.56
CA PRO A 4 47.61 38.42 -8.49
C PRO A 4 46.11 38.31 -8.85
N SER A 5 45.71 38.56 -10.10
CA SER A 5 44.28 38.73 -10.46
C SER A 5 43.51 37.46 -10.85
N LEU A 6 44.09 36.26 -10.76
CA LEU A 6 43.36 34.99 -10.98
C LEU A 6 42.83 34.40 -9.65
N VAL A 7 41.91 35.12 -9.01
CA VAL A 7 41.08 34.54 -7.95
C VAL A 7 39.97 33.75 -8.64
N CYS A 8 40.06 32.41 -8.57
CA CYS A 8 38.96 31.53 -8.96
C CYS A 8 37.66 31.99 -8.27
N PRO A 9 36.53 32.14 -9.00
CA PRO A 9 35.26 32.41 -8.36
C PRO A 9 34.97 31.26 -7.39
N SER A 10 34.75 31.60 -6.13
CA SER A 10 34.32 30.66 -5.11
C SER A 10 33.05 29.97 -5.61
N VAL A 11 33.13 28.66 -5.81
CA VAL A 11 31.96 27.82 -5.99
C VAL A 11 31.13 27.98 -4.73
N THR A 12 30.07 28.78 -4.80
CA THR A 12 29.07 28.85 -3.76
C THR A 12 28.56 27.43 -3.54
N ALA A 13 28.72 26.93 -2.30
CA ALA A 13 28.15 25.66 -1.89
C ALA A 13 26.68 25.65 -2.31
N PRO A 14 26.18 24.57 -2.95
CA PRO A 14 24.77 24.49 -3.29
C PRO A 14 23.97 24.76 -2.02
N ALA A 15 23.02 25.70 -2.09
CA ALA A 15 22.13 26.01 -0.99
C ALA A 15 21.59 24.70 -0.42
N VAL A 16 21.75 24.49 0.88
CA VAL A 16 21.18 23.34 1.60
C VAL A 16 19.66 23.49 1.49
N HIS A 17 19.09 23.00 0.40
CA HIS A 17 17.67 22.72 0.33
C HIS A 17 17.43 21.70 1.43
N SER A 18 16.78 22.12 2.52
CA SER A 18 16.20 21.18 3.47
C SER A 18 15.38 20.20 2.64
N PRO A 19 15.80 18.93 2.50
CA PRO A 19 15.14 18.02 1.60
C PRO A 19 13.71 17.87 2.08
N ASN A 20 12.73 18.26 1.27
CA ASN A 20 11.33 18.10 1.64
C ASN A 20 10.97 16.62 1.51
N ILE A 21 11.11 15.93 2.63
CA ILE A 21 10.90 14.49 2.79
C ILE A 21 9.43 14.11 2.60
N TRP A 22 8.52 15.07 2.77
CA TRP A 22 7.08 14.84 2.78
C TRP A 22 6.47 14.92 1.38
N LEU A 23 5.41 14.16 1.15
CA LEU A 23 4.66 14.12 -0.10
C LEU A 23 3.69 15.30 -0.23
N LEU A 24 2.90 15.52 0.83
CA LEU A 24 1.90 16.58 0.97
C LEU A 24 2.33 17.65 1.98
N GLY A 25 3.31 17.32 2.82
CA GLY A 25 3.69 18.09 4.01
C GLY A 25 3.60 17.21 5.26
N ARG A 26 4.29 17.59 6.34
CA ARG A 26 4.41 16.76 7.55
C ARG A 26 3.07 16.31 8.14
N GLY A 27 2.16 17.26 8.37
CA GLY A 27 0.85 16.96 8.96
C GLY A 27 0.01 16.02 8.09
N PRO A 28 -0.26 16.38 6.82
CA PRO A 28 -1.03 15.52 5.93
C PRO A 28 -0.41 14.15 5.67
N ASP A 29 0.92 14.02 5.55
CA ASP A 29 1.58 12.72 5.43
C ASP A 29 1.38 11.86 6.68
N LEU A 30 1.53 12.44 7.86
CA LEU A 30 1.26 11.72 9.11
C LEU A 30 -0.21 11.29 9.19
N LEU A 31 -1.14 12.15 8.78
CA LEU A 31 -2.57 11.89 8.87
C LEU A 31 -3.08 10.86 7.85
N LEU A 32 -2.62 10.95 6.60
CA LEU A 32 -3.19 10.22 5.45
C LEU A 32 -2.30 9.09 4.93
N VAL A 33 -1.03 9.03 5.33
CA VAL A 33 -0.08 8.04 4.79
C VAL A 33 0.58 7.22 5.88
N ILE A 34 1.07 7.84 6.95
CA ILE A 34 1.93 7.16 7.92
C ILE A 34 1.14 6.67 9.13
N ALA A 35 0.47 7.58 9.85
CA ALA A 35 -0.21 7.31 11.11
C ALA A 35 -1.74 7.36 10.99
N THR A 36 -2.27 7.15 9.79
CA THR A 36 -3.71 6.99 9.54
C THR A 36 -4.40 5.97 10.46
N PRO A 37 -3.76 4.85 10.86
CA PRO A 37 -4.36 3.94 11.84
C PRO A 37 -4.72 4.62 13.18
N ALA A 38 -3.98 5.66 13.59
CA ALA A 38 -4.29 6.41 14.81
C ALA A 38 -5.60 7.22 14.72
N LEU A 39 -6.15 7.41 13.52
CA LEU A 39 -7.49 7.99 13.31
C LEU A 39 -8.54 6.90 13.07
N VAL A 40 -8.23 5.94 12.21
CA VAL A 40 -9.15 4.89 11.77
C VAL A 40 -9.55 4.01 12.94
N ILE A 41 -8.59 3.60 13.77
CA ILE A 41 -8.86 2.72 14.91
C ILE A 41 -9.83 3.39 15.91
N PRO A 42 -9.54 4.59 16.45
CA PRO A 42 -10.50 5.24 17.35
C PRO A 42 -11.86 5.53 16.70
N ALA A 43 -11.90 5.90 15.42
CA ALA A 43 -13.16 6.16 14.72
C ALA A 43 -14.03 4.89 14.64
N MET A 44 -13.46 3.77 14.22
CA MET A 44 -14.20 2.51 14.09
C MET A 44 -14.66 1.97 15.45
N PHE A 45 -13.77 1.94 16.45
CA PHE A 45 -14.15 1.52 17.80
C PHE A 45 -15.14 2.49 18.46
N GLY A 46 -15.03 3.79 18.17
CA GLY A 46 -16.01 4.80 18.59
C GLY A 46 -17.39 4.53 17.98
N CYS A 47 -17.49 4.24 16.69
CA CYS A 47 -18.76 3.87 16.04
C CYS A 47 -19.39 2.63 16.69
N LEU A 48 -18.58 1.62 17.02
CA LEU A 48 -19.06 0.42 17.72
C LEU A 48 -19.50 0.72 19.15
N GLY A 49 -18.67 1.42 19.92
CA GLY A 49 -18.92 1.72 21.34
C GLY A 49 -20.10 2.67 21.56
N LEU A 50 -20.37 3.55 20.61
CA LEU A 50 -21.53 4.45 20.61
C LEU A 50 -22.80 3.81 20.01
N GLY A 51 -22.72 2.57 19.53
CA GLY A 51 -23.86 1.88 18.90
C GLY A 51 -24.30 2.48 17.56
N LEU A 52 -23.43 3.26 16.89
CA LEU A 52 -23.71 3.89 15.59
C LEU A 52 -23.63 2.90 14.42
N SER A 53 -22.90 1.79 14.61
CA SER A 53 -22.73 0.75 13.60
C SER A 53 -22.38 -0.58 14.27
N THR A 54 -22.60 -1.68 13.55
CA THR A 54 -22.07 -3.00 13.88
C THR A 54 -20.76 -3.26 13.12
N ALA A 55 -19.99 -4.27 13.55
CA ALA A 55 -18.78 -4.69 12.83
C ALA A 55 -19.09 -5.17 11.39
N ALA A 56 -20.24 -5.83 11.20
CA ALA A 56 -20.68 -6.27 9.88
C ALA A 56 -20.96 -5.09 8.95
N GLN A 57 -21.71 -4.08 9.42
CA GLN A 57 -21.97 -2.86 8.64
C GLN A 57 -20.69 -2.08 8.33
N LEU A 58 -19.76 -1.97 9.29
CA LEU A 58 -18.46 -1.34 9.03
C LEU A 58 -17.69 -2.11 7.95
N ASN A 59 -17.66 -3.44 8.03
CA ASN A 59 -17.03 -4.28 7.00
C ASN A 59 -17.65 -4.03 5.64
N GLU A 60 -18.98 -4.11 5.54
CA GLU A 60 -19.71 -3.89 4.28
C GLU A 60 -19.38 -2.52 3.68
N TRP A 61 -19.44 -1.45 4.47
CA TRP A 61 -19.12 -0.10 4.00
C TRP A 61 -17.67 0.01 3.53
N VAL A 62 -16.71 -0.56 4.26
CA VAL A 62 -15.30 -0.48 3.87
C VAL A 62 -15.02 -1.32 2.63
N MET A 63 -15.55 -2.54 2.53
CA MET A 63 -15.37 -3.36 1.33
C MET A 63 -16.01 -2.69 0.10
N THR A 64 -17.18 -2.08 0.27
CA THR A 64 -17.93 -1.41 -0.80
C THR A 64 -17.24 -0.11 -1.22
N PHE A 65 -17.03 0.81 -0.28
CA PHE A 65 -16.58 2.18 -0.61
C PHE A 65 -15.06 2.33 -0.60
N GLY A 66 -14.36 1.56 0.23
CA GLY A 66 -12.91 1.54 0.31
C GLY A 66 -12.32 0.57 -0.70
N ALA A 67 -12.46 -0.74 -0.45
CA ALA A 67 -11.79 -1.78 -1.21
C ALA A 67 -12.20 -1.79 -2.69
N GLN A 68 -13.51 -1.75 -2.98
CA GLN A 68 -13.98 -1.66 -4.36
C GLN A 68 -13.77 -0.24 -4.92
N GLY A 69 -14.13 0.80 -4.17
CA GLY A 69 -14.02 2.21 -4.59
C GLY A 69 -12.61 2.62 -5.02
N HIS A 70 -11.56 2.13 -4.35
CA HIS A 70 -10.18 2.50 -4.65
C HIS A 70 -9.66 1.92 -5.98
N HIS A 71 -10.36 0.98 -6.63
CA HIS A 71 -9.97 0.50 -7.94
C HIS A 71 -10.19 1.54 -9.05
N LEU A 72 -11.21 2.41 -8.89
CA LEU A 72 -11.60 3.37 -9.91
C LEU A 72 -10.46 4.29 -10.37
N PRO A 73 -9.67 4.92 -9.48
CA PRO A 73 -8.54 5.75 -9.89
C PRO A 73 -7.53 5.03 -10.80
N GLY A 74 -7.31 3.73 -10.57
CA GLY A 74 -6.50 2.88 -11.44
C GLY A 74 -7.10 2.76 -12.85
N MET A 75 -8.41 2.56 -12.94
CA MET A 75 -9.14 2.49 -14.21
C MET A 75 -9.13 3.83 -14.95
N VAL A 76 -9.40 4.93 -14.24
CA VAL A 76 -9.33 6.29 -14.81
C VAL A 76 -7.94 6.57 -15.38
N ARG A 77 -6.88 6.09 -14.74
CA ARG A 77 -5.52 6.20 -15.26
C ARG A 77 -5.30 5.33 -16.49
N ALA A 78 -5.68 4.06 -16.45
CA ALA A 78 -5.44 3.11 -17.54
C ALA A 78 -6.17 3.50 -18.84
N TYR A 79 -7.41 3.99 -18.72
CA TYR A 79 -8.29 4.27 -19.87
C TYR A 79 -8.48 5.77 -20.16
N GLY A 80 -8.22 6.66 -19.20
CA GLY A 80 -8.36 8.11 -19.37
C GLY A 80 -7.10 8.83 -19.88
N ASP A 81 -5.92 8.20 -19.77
CA ASP A 81 -4.67 8.68 -20.36
C ASP A 81 -4.47 8.04 -21.73
N ARG A 82 -4.72 8.82 -22.80
CA ARG A 82 -4.64 8.33 -24.18
C ARG A 82 -3.24 7.83 -24.53
N GLN A 83 -2.18 8.50 -24.10
CA GLN A 83 -0.81 8.09 -24.40
C GLN A 83 -0.48 6.76 -23.72
N LEU A 84 -0.87 6.62 -22.45
CA LEU A 84 -0.68 5.37 -21.71
C LEU A 84 -1.48 4.22 -22.33
N PHE A 85 -2.74 4.49 -22.68
CA PHE A 85 -3.61 3.50 -23.31
C PHE A 85 -3.06 3.03 -24.64
N HIS A 86 -2.68 3.95 -25.55
CA HIS A 86 -2.11 3.56 -26.85
C HIS A 86 -0.81 2.75 -26.69
N ARG A 87 0.05 3.12 -25.73
CA ARG A 87 1.31 2.41 -25.46
C ARG A 87 1.08 0.97 -24.99
N PHE A 88 0.06 0.73 -24.16
CA PHE A 88 -0.20 -0.58 -23.56
C PHE A 88 -1.54 -1.21 -23.98
N ARG A 89 -2.06 -0.79 -25.15
CA ARG A 89 -3.43 -1.10 -25.62
C ARG A 89 -3.80 -2.57 -25.49
N PHE A 90 -2.90 -3.45 -25.91
CA PHE A 90 -3.16 -4.89 -25.90
C PHE A 90 -3.33 -5.40 -24.47
N ARG A 91 -2.46 -4.97 -23.54
CA ARG A 91 -2.53 -5.36 -22.13
C ARG A 91 -3.80 -4.83 -21.46
N PHE A 92 -4.18 -3.58 -21.76
CA PHE A 92 -5.39 -2.97 -21.20
C PHE A 92 -6.70 -3.47 -21.80
N ILE A 93 -6.67 -4.22 -22.90
CA ILE A 93 -7.88 -4.87 -23.44
C ILE A 93 -7.88 -6.35 -23.07
N ALA A 94 -6.78 -7.07 -23.33
CA ALA A 94 -6.69 -8.50 -23.13
C ALA A 94 -6.74 -8.88 -21.65
N ALA A 95 -6.03 -8.18 -20.76
CA ALA A 95 -5.97 -8.59 -19.36
C ALA A 95 -7.33 -8.50 -18.64
N PRO A 96 -8.12 -7.40 -18.78
CA PRO A 96 -9.48 -7.36 -18.22
C PRO A 96 -10.41 -8.40 -18.84
N ALA A 97 -10.32 -8.63 -20.16
CA ALA A 97 -11.15 -9.65 -20.81
C ALA A 97 -10.83 -11.06 -20.33
N LEU A 98 -9.53 -11.39 -20.19
CA LEU A 98 -9.08 -12.67 -19.63
C LEU A 98 -9.49 -12.81 -18.17
N LEU A 99 -9.37 -11.73 -17.37
CA LEU A 99 -9.81 -11.74 -15.99
C LEU A 99 -11.33 -11.94 -15.88
N ALA A 100 -12.12 -11.27 -16.71
CA ALA A 100 -13.57 -11.46 -16.76
C ALA A 100 -13.92 -12.91 -17.15
N ALA A 101 -13.25 -13.47 -18.17
CA ALA A 101 -13.45 -14.87 -18.56
C ALA A 101 -13.08 -15.85 -17.43
N ALA A 102 -11.97 -15.60 -16.72
CA ALA A 102 -11.57 -16.39 -15.56
C ALA A 102 -12.61 -16.27 -14.44
N CYS A 103 -13.07 -15.06 -14.11
CA CYS A 103 -14.13 -14.81 -13.12
C CYS A 103 -15.42 -15.54 -13.47
N MET A 104 -15.87 -15.45 -14.71
CA MET A 104 -17.07 -16.16 -15.18
C MET A 104 -16.89 -17.67 -15.10
N THR A 105 -15.73 -18.19 -15.49
CA THR A 105 -15.43 -19.62 -15.41
C THR A 105 -15.48 -20.10 -13.97
N CYS A 106 -14.79 -19.43 -13.06
CA CYS A 106 -14.81 -19.81 -11.65
C CYS A 106 -16.19 -19.64 -11.02
N ALA A 107 -16.99 -18.64 -11.43
CA ALA A 107 -18.35 -18.48 -10.96
C ALA A 107 -19.27 -19.63 -11.43
N VAL A 108 -19.19 -20.01 -12.71
CA VAL A 108 -20.02 -21.08 -13.30
C VAL A 108 -19.66 -22.46 -12.73
N TYR A 109 -18.37 -22.73 -12.52
CA TYR A 109 -17.89 -24.01 -11.99
C TYR A 109 -17.67 -23.99 -10.47
N GLU A 110 -18.08 -22.91 -9.79
CA GLU A 110 -17.94 -22.71 -8.34
C GLU A 110 -16.50 -22.89 -7.79
N PHE A 111 -15.50 -22.60 -8.62
CA PHE A 111 -14.10 -22.70 -8.22
C PHE A 111 -13.69 -21.56 -7.28
N GLN A 112 -13.25 -21.93 -6.08
CA GLN A 112 -12.76 -20.99 -5.07
C GLN A 112 -11.35 -20.43 -5.37
N SER A 113 -10.71 -20.90 -6.45
CA SER A 113 -9.34 -20.53 -6.81
C SER A 113 -9.14 -19.03 -7.00
N LEU A 114 -10.13 -18.31 -7.52
CA LEU A 114 -10.03 -16.85 -7.66
C LEU A 114 -10.14 -16.11 -6.34
N ILE A 115 -10.95 -16.59 -5.41
CA ILE A 115 -11.05 -16.01 -4.07
C ILE A 115 -9.72 -16.20 -3.34
N PHE A 116 -9.13 -17.39 -3.45
CA PHE A 116 -7.81 -17.65 -2.87
C PHE A 116 -6.71 -16.82 -3.54
N MET A 117 -6.73 -16.69 -4.87
CA MET A 117 -5.78 -15.83 -5.60
C MET A 117 -5.96 -14.36 -5.23
N ALA A 118 -7.19 -13.86 -5.10
CA ALA A 118 -7.49 -12.50 -4.68
C ALA A 118 -6.98 -12.23 -3.26
N PHE A 119 -7.12 -13.20 -2.35
CA PHE A 119 -6.53 -13.14 -1.01
C PHE A 119 -5.00 -13.00 -1.05
N LEU A 120 -4.30 -13.86 -1.80
CA LEU A 120 -2.85 -13.78 -1.97
C LEU A 120 -2.41 -12.47 -2.63
N TRP A 121 -3.15 -12.04 -3.64
CA TRP A 121 -2.93 -10.77 -4.34
C TRP A 121 -3.08 -9.58 -3.39
N GLY A 122 -4.10 -9.58 -2.51
CA GLY A 122 -4.33 -8.49 -1.55
C GLY A 122 -3.15 -8.31 -0.60
N ILE A 123 -2.62 -9.41 -0.06
CA ILE A 123 -1.43 -9.40 0.81
C ILE A 123 -0.21 -8.86 0.06
N TRP A 124 0.04 -9.39 -1.14
CA TRP A 124 1.15 -8.96 -1.98
C TRP A 124 1.02 -7.48 -2.38
N HIS A 125 -0.19 -7.05 -2.73
CA HIS A 125 -0.50 -5.69 -3.15
C HIS A 125 -0.25 -4.69 -2.02
N ALA A 126 -0.74 -4.98 -0.82
CA ALA A 126 -0.49 -4.18 0.37
C ALA A 126 1.00 -4.09 0.69
N ALA A 127 1.72 -5.23 0.68
CA ALA A 127 3.16 -5.26 0.95
C ALA A 127 3.94 -4.41 -0.07
N LEU A 128 3.66 -4.56 -1.37
CA LEU A 128 4.33 -3.76 -2.41
C LEU A 128 3.92 -2.29 -2.38
N GLN A 129 2.72 -1.97 -1.95
CA GLN A 129 2.31 -0.58 -1.74
C GLN A 129 3.14 0.06 -0.62
N SER A 130 3.27 -0.60 0.53
CA SER A 130 4.11 -0.12 1.64
C SER A 130 5.57 0.03 1.22
N HIS A 131 6.10 -0.90 0.42
CA HIS A 131 7.45 -0.78 -0.18
C HIS A 131 7.56 0.43 -1.10
N GLY A 132 6.59 0.64 -1.98
CA GLY A 132 6.57 1.77 -2.90
C GLY A 132 6.63 3.12 -2.17
N PHE A 133 5.83 3.30 -1.13
CA PHE A 133 5.89 4.49 -0.28
C PHE A 133 7.23 4.63 0.45
N ALA A 134 7.75 3.55 1.03
CA ALA A 134 9.06 3.53 1.66
C ALA A 134 10.16 4.03 0.71
N ARG A 135 10.14 3.59 -0.55
CA ARG A 135 11.08 4.05 -1.60
C ARG A 135 10.92 5.51 -1.96
N ILE A 136 9.69 6.04 -1.98
CA ILE A 136 9.44 7.46 -2.24
C ILE A 136 10.03 8.33 -1.11
N TYR A 137 9.80 7.94 0.16
CA TYR A 137 10.35 8.65 1.31
C TYR A 137 11.88 8.61 1.36
N ASP A 138 12.46 7.46 1.02
CA ASP A 138 13.91 7.29 0.91
C ASP A 138 14.49 8.12 -0.24
N ALA A 139 13.86 8.15 -1.41
CA ALA A 139 14.30 8.97 -2.54
C ALA A 139 14.29 10.46 -2.21
N LYS A 140 13.24 10.94 -1.52
CA LYS A 140 13.16 12.33 -1.03
C LYS A 140 14.17 12.64 0.08
N TRP A 141 14.57 11.64 0.85
CA TRP A 141 15.62 11.72 1.87
C TRP A 141 17.04 11.65 1.29
N GLY A 142 17.18 11.24 0.03
CA GLY A 142 18.49 11.01 -0.62
C GLY A 142 19.07 9.61 -0.38
N CYS A 143 18.32 8.67 0.21
CA CYS A 143 18.74 7.28 0.44
C CYS A 143 18.28 6.37 -0.72
N THR A 144 19.03 6.35 -1.83
CA THR A 144 18.65 5.59 -3.04
C THR A 144 19.37 4.25 -3.21
N ASP A 145 20.12 3.82 -2.20
CA ASP A 145 20.92 2.59 -2.24
C ASP A 145 20.09 1.32 -2.51
N ALA A 146 20.61 0.44 -3.39
CA ALA A 146 19.93 -0.76 -3.83
C ALA A 146 19.85 -1.85 -2.75
N ARG A 147 20.84 -1.96 -1.87
CA ARG A 147 20.82 -2.91 -0.75
C ARG A 147 19.73 -2.53 0.24
N THR A 148 19.65 -1.25 0.61
CA THR A 148 18.57 -0.75 1.46
C THR A 148 17.20 -1.02 0.82
N ALA A 149 17.04 -0.75 -0.48
CA ALA A 149 15.80 -1.02 -1.20
C ALA A 149 15.37 -2.49 -1.18
N ARG A 150 16.33 -3.42 -1.31
CA ARG A 150 16.08 -4.88 -1.28
C ARG A 150 15.74 -5.36 0.13
N LEU A 151 16.42 -4.83 1.16
CA LEU A 151 16.11 -5.16 2.55
C LEU A 151 14.74 -4.62 2.95
N ASP A 152 14.36 -3.42 2.52
CA ASP A 152 13.01 -2.90 2.71
C ASP A 152 11.96 -3.81 2.06
N LEU A 153 12.23 -4.33 0.85
CA LEU A 153 11.34 -5.26 0.15
C LEU A 153 11.20 -6.59 0.90
N LEU A 154 12.32 -7.17 1.31
CA LEU A 154 12.32 -8.42 2.08
C LEU A 154 11.56 -8.23 3.41
N LEU A 155 11.77 -7.11 4.09
CA LEU A 155 11.10 -6.82 5.35
C LEU A 155 9.58 -6.77 5.19
N VAL A 156 9.05 -6.08 4.16
CA VAL A 156 7.59 -6.05 3.97
C VAL A 156 7.04 -7.39 3.52
N LEU A 157 7.70 -8.11 2.61
CA LEU A 157 7.22 -9.40 2.11
C LEU A 157 7.18 -10.43 3.24
N VAL A 158 8.24 -10.51 4.04
CA VAL A 158 8.31 -11.42 5.19
C VAL A 158 7.38 -10.96 6.30
N GLY A 159 7.33 -9.66 6.62
CA GLY A 159 6.46 -9.13 7.67
C GLY A 159 4.98 -9.40 7.41
N PHE A 160 4.49 -9.10 6.21
CA PHE A 160 3.08 -9.35 5.85
C PHE A 160 2.75 -10.85 5.80
N SER A 161 3.63 -11.67 5.23
CA SER A 161 3.43 -13.12 5.14
C SER A 161 3.50 -13.80 6.51
N LEU A 162 4.40 -13.35 7.39
CA LEU A 162 4.51 -13.89 8.74
C LEU A 162 3.24 -13.62 9.55
N VAL A 163 2.64 -12.44 9.42
CA VAL A 163 1.35 -12.15 10.06
C VAL A 163 0.25 -13.09 9.58
N VAL A 164 0.19 -13.40 8.28
CA VAL A 164 -0.77 -14.37 7.73
C VAL A 164 -0.58 -15.74 8.36
N LEU A 165 0.68 -16.18 8.49
CA LEU A 165 1.05 -17.47 9.07
C LEU A 165 0.73 -17.57 10.57
N LEU A 166 0.89 -16.47 11.30
CA LEU A 166 0.64 -16.40 12.75
C LEU A 166 -0.82 -16.07 13.08
N SER A 167 -1.60 -15.53 12.14
CA SER A 167 -3.01 -15.20 12.33
C SER A 167 -3.87 -16.46 12.33
N PRO A 168 -4.62 -16.76 13.41
CA PRO A 168 -5.53 -17.91 13.44
C PRO A 168 -6.59 -17.85 12.36
N GLY A 169 -7.21 -16.68 12.15
CA GLY A 169 -8.29 -16.50 11.16
C GLY A 169 -7.79 -16.66 9.73
N ARG A 170 -6.61 -16.11 9.40
CA ARG A 170 -6.04 -16.26 8.05
C ARG A 170 -5.56 -17.68 7.78
N LEU A 171 -4.93 -18.32 8.76
CA LEU A 171 -4.52 -19.71 8.63
C LEU A 171 -5.73 -20.63 8.46
N GLN A 172 -6.79 -20.42 9.24
CA GLN A 172 -8.05 -21.16 9.10
C GLN A 172 -8.63 -20.98 7.69
N PHE A 173 -8.66 -19.76 7.16
CA PHE A 173 -9.11 -19.50 5.79
C PHE A 173 -8.29 -20.27 4.74
N ILE A 174 -6.95 -20.26 4.85
CA ILE A 174 -6.08 -21.02 3.94
C ILE A 174 -6.37 -22.52 4.00
N LEU A 175 -6.49 -23.08 5.21
CA LEU A 175 -6.80 -24.50 5.41
C LEU A 175 -8.18 -24.88 4.86
N GLN A 176 -9.17 -24.01 5.02
CA GLN A 176 -10.50 -24.19 4.42
C GLN A 176 -10.44 -24.20 2.90
N MET A 177 -9.71 -23.25 2.28
CA MET A 177 -9.52 -23.23 0.83
C MET A 177 -8.81 -24.49 0.32
N MET A 178 -7.79 -24.98 1.04
CA MET A 178 -7.10 -26.23 0.71
C MET A 178 -8.06 -27.43 0.76
N ALA A 179 -8.85 -27.55 1.83
CA ALA A 179 -9.81 -28.65 1.99
C ALA A 179 -10.89 -28.62 0.91
N GLN A 180 -11.44 -27.43 0.59
CA GLN A 180 -12.44 -27.26 -0.47
C GLN A 180 -11.89 -27.59 -1.86
N ALA A 181 -10.60 -27.38 -2.08
CA ALA A 181 -9.92 -27.80 -3.31
C ALA A 181 -9.54 -29.30 -3.33
N GLY A 182 -9.88 -30.06 -2.28
CA GLY A 182 -9.62 -31.50 -2.19
C GLY A 182 -8.19 -31.87 -1.77
N PHE A 183 -7.38 -30.90 -1.31
CA PHE A 183 -6.04 -31.18 -0.79
C PHE A 183 -6.11 -31.77 0.63
N SER A 184 -5.19 -32.68 0.94
CA SER A 184 -4.96 -33.13 2.31
C SER A 184 -4.51 -31.97 3.19
N LEU A 185 -5.11 -31.85 4.37
CA LEU A 185 -4.67 -30.87 5.36
C LEU A 185 -3.28 -31.23 5.90
N PRO A 186 -2.40 -30.24 6.11
CA PRO A 186 -1.09 -30.47 6.71
C PRO A 186 -1.23 -30.97 8.15
N SER A 187 -0.27 -31.79 8.60
CA SER A 187 -0.22 -32.23 10.00
C SER A 187 0.05 -31.05 10.95
N VAL A 188 -0.31 -31.22 12.22
CA VAL A 188 -0.02 -30.21 13.27
C VAL A 188 1.49 -29.93 13.34
N GLN A 189 2.32 -30.97 13.20
CA GLN A 189 3.78 -30.83 13.20
C GLN A 189 4.25 -29.98 12.02
N MET A 190 3.78 -30.27 10.81
CA MET A 190 4.13 -29.49 9.62
C MET A 190 3.72 -28.01 9.77
N LEU A 191 2.53 -27.74 10.30
CA LEU A 191 2.09 -26.37 10.58
C LEU A 191 2.97 -25.67 11.63
N SER A 192 3.38 -26.38 12.67
CA SER A 192 4.29 -25.87 13.69
C SER A 192 5.67 -25.55 13.10
N ASP A 193 6.21 -26.43 12.27
CA ASP A 193 7.51 -26.27 11.62
C ASP A 193 7.51 -25.07 10.67
N VAL A 194 6.48 -24.94 9.83
CA VAL A 194 6.34 -23.80 8.92
C VAL A 194 6.25 -22.49 9.72
N LYS A 195 5.48 -22.46 10.82
CA LYS A 195 5.42 -21.29 11.73
C LYS A 195 6.78 -20.95 12.31
N ALA A 196 7.51 -21.93 12.83
CA ALA A 196 8.83 -21.74 13.40
C ALA A 196 9.83 -21.22 12.35
N MET A 197 9.82 -21.78 11.14
CA MET A 197 10.64 -21.31 10.02
C MET A 197 10.29 -19.87 9.62
N GLY A 198 9.00 -19.54 9.56
CA GLY A 198 8.54 -18.18 9.26
C GLY A 198 9.02 -17.17 10.31
N ILE A 199 8.92 -17.51 11.59
CA ILE A 199 9.43 -16.67 12.69
C ILE A 199 10.94 -16.49 12.57
N ALA A 200 11.69 -17.58 12.37
CA ALA A 200 13.13 -17.53 12.20
C ALA A 200 13.55 -16.62 11.03
N LEU A 201 12.89 -16.76 9.88
CA LEU A 201 13.11 -15.90 8.71
C LEU A 201 12.79 -14.44 9.03
N GLY A 202 11.69 -14.16 9.73
CA GLY A 202 11.33 -12.82 10.20
C GLY A 202 12.40 -12.19 11.07
N VAL A 203 12.92 -12.93 12.04
CA VAL A 203 14.02 -12.48 12.92
C VAL A 203 15.29 -12.19 12.11
N ILE A 204 15.68 -13.08 11.20
CA ILE A 204 16.87 -12.91 10.35
C ILE A 204 16.73 -11.65 9.49
N VAL A 205 15.60 -11.48 8.78
CA VAL A 205 15.38 -10.32 7.90
C VAL A 205 15.30 -9.03 8.71
N GLY A 206 14.62 -9.04 9.86
CA GLY A 206 14.56 -7.90 10.77
C GLY A 206 15.95 -7.48 11.27
N PHE A 207 16.78 -8.44 11.66
CA PHE A 207 18.15 -8.18 12.09
C PHE A 207 19.04 -7.62 10.96
N LEU A 208 18.94 -8.18 9.76
CA LEU A 208 19.67 -7.69 8.58
C LEU A 208 19.24 -6.26 8.21
N TRP A 209 17.94 -5.98 8.25
CA TRP A 209 17.40 -4.66 7.99
C TRP A 209 17.88 -3.64 9.03
N LEU A 210 17.79 -3.98 10.32
CA LEU A 210 18.22 -3.11 11.41
C LEU A 210 19.74 -2.85 11.37
N SER A 211 20.53 -3.89 11.13
CA SER A 211 21.98 -3.77 10.99
C SER A 211 22.37 -2.87 9.82
N ASN A 212 21.68 -2.99 8.69
CA ASN A 212 21.88 -2.07 7.56
C ASN A 212 21.46 -0.64 7.89
N ALA A 213 20.35 -0.45 8.59
CA ALA A 213 19.88 0.87 9.02
C ALA A 213 20.88 1.56 9.97
N VAL A 214 21.38 0.85 10.98
CA VAL A 214 22.39 1.34 11.94
C VAL A 214 23.70 1.66 11.24
N HIS A 215 24.19 0.76 10.38
CA HIS A 215 25.41 0.98 9.61
C HIS A 215 25.30 2.19 8.68
N SER A 216 24.16 2.32 7.99
CA SER A 216 23.91 3.46 7.09
C SER A 216 23.82 4.77 7.88
N TYR A 217 23.18 4.75 9.06
CA TYR A 217 23.11 5.91 9.95
C TYR A 217 24.49 6.34 10.44
N ALA A 218 25.33 5.40 10.87
CA ALA A 218 26.71 5.68 11.30
C ALA A 218 27.57 6.30 10.17
N GLN A 219 27.21 6.09 8.91
CA GLN A 219 27.86 6.68 7.74
C GLN A 219 27.22 7.99 7.26
N GLY A 220 26.29 8.57 8.03
CA GLY A 220 25.56 9.79 7.64
C GLY A 220 24.54 9.58 6.51
N ARG A 221 24.20 8.33 6.18
CA ARG A 221 23.27 7.93 5.11
C ARG A 221 22.07 7.15 5.64
N GLY A 222 21.64 7.46 6.87
CA GLY A 222 20.57 6.76 7.56
C GLY A 222 19.26 6.70 6.78
N PRO A 223 18.38 5.72 7.07
CA PRO A 223 17.09 5.60 6.41
C PRO A 223 16.19 6.81 6.70
N SER A 224 15.25 7.08 5.80
CA SER A 224 14.27 8.14 6.02
C SER A 224 13.45 7.87 7.30
N PRO A 225 13.34 8.82 8.25
CA PRO A 225 12.49 8.65 9.43
C PRO A 225 11.02 8.40 9.07
N ALA A 226 10.52 9.04 8.00
CA ALA A 226 9.17 8.84 7.50
C ALA A 226 8.97 7.42 6.96
N LYS A 227 9.98 6.84 6.28
CA LYS A 227 9.96 5.43 5.89
C LYS A 227 9.86 4.52 7.11
N VAL A 228 10.70 4.71 8.12
CA VAL A 228 10.73 3.84 9.30
C VAL A 228 9.36 3.85 9.99
N LEU A 229 8.79 5.03 10.22
CA LEU A 229 7.45 5.17 10.80
C LEU A 229 6.37 4.51 9.94
N LEU A 230 6.43 4.67 8.62
CA LEU A 230 5.50 4.03 7.69
C LEU A 230 5.56 2.51 7.78
N LEU A 231 6.76 1.91 7.75
CA LEU A 231 6.93 0.46 7.79
C LEU A 231 6.45 -0.12 9.11
N VAL A 232 6.77 0.55 10.23
CA VAL A 232 6.27 0.18 11.57
C VAL A 232 4.75 0.28 11.61
N SER A 233 4.16 1.38 11.13
CA SER A 233 2.71 1.53 11.13
C SER A 233 2.04 0.50 10.21
N SER A 234 2.60 0.23 9.04
CA SER A 234 1.97 -0.67 8.06
C SER A 234 2.01 -2.13 8.51
N ILE A 235 3.19 -2.63 8.88
CA ILE A 235 3.33 -4.00 9.38
C ILE A 235 2.68 -4.13 10.75
N GLY A 236 2.81 -3.13 11.62
CA GLY A 236 2.24 -3.13 12.97
C GLY A 236 0.72 -3.15 12.97
N THR A 237 0.08 -2.29 12.18
CA THR A 237 -1.39 -2.30 12.04
C THR A 237 -1.88 -3.59 11.38
N TRP A 238 -1.19 -4.10 10.35
CA TRP A 238 -1.49 -5.40 9.77
C TRP A 238 -1.42 -6.53 10.80
N ALA A 239 -0.34 -6.58 11.59
CA ALA A 239 -0.14 -7.58 12.64
C ALA A 239 -1.22 -7.50 13.71
N TRP A 240 -1.46 -6.30 14.25
CA TRP A 240 -2.46 -6.10 15.28
C TRP A 240 -3.87 -6.46 14.79
N ALA A 241 -4.27 -5.99 13.61
CA ALA A 241 -5.59 -6.27 13.06
C ALA A 241 -5.80 -7.79 12.83
N ASN A 242 -4.79 -8.52 12.36
CA ASN A 242 -4.95 -9.93 12.01
C ASN A 242 -4.66 -10.92 13.15
N ILE A 243 -3.92 -10.51 14.19
CA ILE A 243 -3.52 -11.40 15.30
C ILE A 243 -4.30 -11.08 16.58
N ALA A 244 -4.48 -9.79 16.91
CA ALA A 244 -5.08 -9.38 18.19
C ALA A 244 -6.59 -9.17 18.11
N VAL A 245 -7.13 -8.77 16.94
CA VAL A 245 -8.58 -8.57 16.77
C VAL A 245 -9.24 -9.91 16.41
N SER A 246 -10.05 -10.43 17.32
CA SER A 246 -10.71 -11.74 17.16
C SER A 246 -11.88 -11.73 16.18
N ASN A 247 -12.58 -10.59 16.03
CA ASN A 247 -13.67 -10.45 15.10
C ASN A 247 -13.14 -10.15 13.69
N ILE A 248 -13.21 -11.14 12.78
CA ILE A 248 -12.71 -11.00 11.41
C ILE A 248 -13.39 -9.87 10.62
N LEU A 249 -14.69 -9.63 10.87
CA LEU A 249 -15.44 -8.54 10.24
C LEU A 249 -14.96 -7.17 10.73
N LEU A 250 -14.27 -7.10 11.86
CA LEU A 250 -13.62 -5.88 12.32
C LEU A 250 -12.15 -5.83 11.88
N ALA A 251 -11.45 -6.96 11.94
CA ALA A 251 -10.03 -7.08 11.57
C ALA A 251 -9.76 -6.64 10.13
N LEU A 252 -10.59 -7.09 9.18
CA LEU A 252 -10.48 -6.75 7.77
C LEU A 252 -10.52 -5.22 7.54
N PRO A 253 -11.62 -4.52 7.89
CA PRO A 253 -11.74 -3.10 7.58
C PRO A 253 -10.71 -2.22 8.29
N LEU A 254 -10.19 -2.62 9.46
CA LEU A 254 -9.17 -1.85 10.18
C LEU A 254 -7.89 -1.63 9.37
N PHE A 255 -7.46 -2.64 8.62
CA PHE A 255 -6.30 -2.50 7.73
C PHE A 255 -6.70 -1.96 6.35
N GLU A 256 -7.81 -2.43 5.78
CA GLU A 256 -8.23 -2.02 4.44
C GLU A 256 -8.45 -0.50 4.35
N VAL A 257 -9.14 0.13 5.31
CA VAL A 257 -9.33 1.61 5.28
C VAL A 257 -8.00 2.35 5.26
N PHE A 258 -7.03 1.88 6.04
CA PHE A 258 -5.71 2.49 6.08
C PHE A 258 -5.00 2.39 4.72
N HIS A 259 -4.98 1.18 4.14
CA HIS A 259 -4.43 0.90 2.82
C HIS A 259 -5.14 1.69 1.70
N ASP A 260 -6.46 1.80 1.77
CA ASP A 260 -7.28 2.53 0.81
C ASP A 260 -6.99 4.03 0.84
N ILE A 261 -6.92 4.62 2.04
CA ILE A 261 -6.60 6.05 2.21
C ILE A 261 -5.20 6.35 1.66
N GLN A 262 -4.22 5.49 1.95
CA GLN A 262 -2.87 5.61 1.38
C GLN A 262 -2.93 5.61 -0.16
N TYR A 263 -3.58 4.61 -0.75
CA TYR A 263 -3.71 4.46 -2.20
C TYR A 263 -4.38 5.67 -2.84
N LEU A 264 -5.57 6.04 -2.36
CA LEU A 264 -6.36 7.14 -2.88
C LEU A 264 -5.58 8.46 -2.82
N THR A 265 -4.83 8.65 -1.74
CA THR A 265 -3.99 9.84 -1.54
C THR A 265 -2.88 9.92 -2.58
N ILE A 266 -2.10 8.85 -2.78
CA ILE A 266 -0.97 8.89 -3.72
C ILE A 266 -1.43 8.98 -5.18
N VAL A 267 -2.52 8.29 -5.54
CA VAL A 267 -3.06 8.35 -6.90
C VAL A 267 -3.63 9.73 -7.22
N TRP A 268 -4.32 10.35 -6.25
CA TRP A 268 -4.77 11.75 -6.39
C TRP A 268 -3.58 12.69 -6.62
N LEU A 269 -2.55 12.61 -5.78
CA LEU A 269 -1.34 13.44 -5.88
C LEU A 269 -0.67 13.30 -7.24
N PHE A 270 -0.43 12.06 -7.66
CA PHE A 270 0.24 11.75 -8.91
C PHE A 270 -0.53 12.32 -10.10
N ASN A 271 -1.84 12.08 -10.18
CA ASN A 271 -2.65 12.58 -11.29
C ASN A 271 -2.79 14.10 -11.27
N ARG A 272 -2.86 14.73 -10.09
CA ARG A 272 -2.86 16.20 -9.95
C ARG A 272 -1.56 16.82 -10.46
N GLN A 273 -0.41 16.23 -10.13
CA GLN A 273 0.88 16.69 -10.65
C GLN A 273 0.94 16.57 -12.18
N ARG A 274 0.47 15.46 -12.75
CA ARG A 274 0.41 15.28 -14.22
C ARG A 274 -0.55 16.25 -14.90
N ALA A 275 -1.72 16.51 -14.29
CA ALA A 275 -2.69 17.45 -14.81
C ALA A 275 -2.13 18.88 -14.86
N LYS A 276 -1.35 19.27 -13.85
CA LYS A 276 -0.62 20.55 -13.83
C LYS A 276 0.56 20.58 -14.80
N GLY A 277 1.28 19.47 -14.94
CA GLY A 277 2.45 19.31 -15.80
C GLY A 277 2.17 19.13 -17.29
N GLY A 278 0.95 19.45 -17.75
CA GLY A 278 0.62 19.45 -19.19
C GLY A 278 0.42 18.08 -19.83
N ALA A 279 0.25 17.00 -19.06
CA ALA A 279 -0.01 15.68 -19.62
C ALA A 279 -1.27 15.66 -20.51
N SER A 280 -1.28 14.80 -21.53
CA SER A 280 -2.41 14.59 -22.45
C SER A 280 -3.54 13.79 -21.78
N LEU A 281 -4.11 14.35 -20.72
CA LEU A 281 -5.25 13.77 -20.01
C LEU A 281 -6.55 14.06 -20.77
N GLY A 282 -7.48 13.10 -20.77
CA GLY A 282 -8.84 13.34 -21.24
C GLY A 282 -9.54 14.48 -20.47
N PRO A 283 -10.61 15.09 -21.04
CA PRO A 283 -11.26 16.27 -20.45
C PRO A 283 -11.78 16.04 -19.03
N LEU A 284 -12.36 14.86 -18.76
CA LEU A 284 -12.85 14.48 -17.42
C LEU A 284 -11.72 14.38 -16.41
N SER A 285 -10.64 13.64 -16.73
CA SER A 285 -9.47 13.50 -15.87
C SER A 285 -8.81 14.86 -15.61
N ARG A 286 -8.71 15.72 -16.62
CA ARG A 286 -8.17 17.08 -16.45
C ARG A 286 -9.02 17.92 -15.51
N ARG A 287 -10.36 17.95 -15.70
CA ARG A 287 -11.26 18.69 -14.81
C ARG A 287 -11.23 18.17 -13.38
N GLY A 288 -11.25 16.85 -13.21
CA GLY A 288 -11.19 16.19 -11.90
C GLY A 288 -9.89 16.51 -11.15
N PHE A 289 -8.72 16.27 -11.76
CA PHE A 289 -7.45 16.39 -11.06
C PHE A 289 -6.86 17.80 -11.01
N ALA A 290 -7.28 18.73 -11.89
CA ALA A 290 -6.85 20.12 -11.84
C ALA A 290 -7.75 21.02 -10.96
N GLY A 291 -8.97 20.60 -10.65
CA GLY A 291 -10.03 21.41 -10.05
C GLY A 291 -9.92 21.75 -8.56
N GLY A 292 -8.75 21.61 -7.94
CA GLY A 292 -8.55 21.92 -6.51
C GLY A 292 -9.50 21.12 -5.59
N ALA A 293 -10.16 21.79 -4.65
CA ALA A 293 -11.09 21.17 -3.70
C ALA A 293 -12.34 20.56 -4.37
N ARG A 294 -12.89 21.23 -5.40
CA ARG A 294 -14.03 20.69 -6.18
C ARG A 294 -13.64 19.42 -6.91
N GLY A 295 -12.42 19.39 -7.45
CA GLY A 295 -11.83 18.21 -8.07
C GLY A 295 -11.68 17.03 -7.10
N LEU A 296 -11.22 17.31 -5.87
CA LEU A 296 -11.11 16.30 -4.82
C LEU A 296 -12.48 15.77 -4.41
N GLY A 297 -13.48 16.63 -4.25
CA GLY A 297 -14.86 16.23 -3.93
C GLY A 297 -15.45 15.33 -5.02
N LEU A 298 -15.25 15.68 -6.30
CA LEU A 298 -15.65 14.84 -7.43
C LEU A 298 -14.92 13.48 -7.42
N TYR A 299 -13.62 13.48 -7.14
CA TYR A 299 -12.82 12.25 -7.06
C TYR A 299 -13.34 11.30 -5.98
N VAL A 300 -13.60 11.80 -4.77
CA VAL A 300 -14.18 11.02 -3.68
C VAL A 300 -15.57 10.51 -4.06
N LEU A 301 -16.44 11.39 -4.57
CA LEU A 301 -17.80 11.00 -4.97
C LEU A 301 -17.79 9.91 -6.04
N LEU A 302 -16.91 9.99 -7.03
CA LEU A 302 -16.79 8.97 -8.06
C LEU A 302 -16.31 7.63 -7.49
N CYS A 303 -15.37 7.63 -6.54
CA CYS A 303 -14.93 6.40 -5.88
C CYS A 303 -16.08 5.77 -5.07
N LEU A 304 -16.84 6.59 -4.33
CA LEU A 304 -18.02 6.12 -3.58
C LEU A 304 -19.10 5.56 -4.51
N ALA A 305 -19.40 6.27 -5.61
CA ALA A 305 -20.40 5.83 -6.59
C ALA A 305 -19.99 4.54 -7.28
N TYR A 306 -18.70 4.39 -7.64
CA TYR A 306 -18.18 3.16 -8.22
C TYR A 306 -18.20 2.00 -7.22
N GLY A 307 -17.92 2.28 -5.94
CA GLY A 307 -18.00 1.29 -4.88
C GLY A 307 -19.41 0.72 -4.68
N ALA A 308 -20.44 1.54 -4.90
CA ALA A 308 -21.84 1.16 -4.75
C ALA A 308 -22.43 0.34 -5.92
N LEU A 309 -21.68 0.12 -7.00
CA LEU A 309 -22.08 -0.69 -8.16
C LEU A 309 -21.79 -2.18 -7.94
#